data_AF-A0A917RIZ8-F1
#
_entry.id   AF-A0A917RIZ8-F1
#
_cell.length_a   1.000
_cell.length_b   1.000
_cell.length_c   1.000
_cell.angle_alpha   90.00
_cell.angle_beta   90.00
_cell.angle_gamma   90.00
#
_symmetry.space_group_name_H-M   'P 1'
#
loop_
_entity.id
_entity.type
_entity.pdbx_description
1 polymer ?
#
loop_
_entity_poly.entity_id
_entity_poly.type
_entity_poly.pdbx_seq_one_letter_code
_entity_poly.pdbx_strand_id
1 'polypeptide(L)'
;MSPQSTPSYPPTRNPLGNEQNKNIPGNWLAKSDPLTRGKPGVINTENRLHFSRIEMHMDVGTPQEKHLLIPPERPRHAFSINYCKYYMPQKYPAPFRADGLPPGGPNSCDEYPFAATLEGAKAAKVHFSVRAVNAAHNSLQGRMLETFFTDFRAGEGNRFWVLTED
;
A
#
# COMPACT_ATOMS: atom_id res chain seq x y z
N MET A 1 19.75 -2.69 20.52
CA MET A 1 19.56 -3.07 19.10
C MET A 1 18.12 -2.73 18.74
N SER A 2 17.89 -1.63 18.02
CA SER A 2 16.54 -1.21 17.65
C SER A 2 15.98 -2.14 16.57
N PRO A 3 14.72 -2.58 16.68
CA PRO A 3 14.13 -3.48 15.69
C PRO A 3 13.91 -2.71 14.37
N GLN A 4 14.82 -2.88 13.41
CA GLN A 4 14.58 -2.57 12.01
C GLN A 4 13.50 -3.51 11.49
N SER A 5 12.24 -3.07 11.43
CA SER A 5 11.16 -3.89 10.87
C SER A 5 10.32 -3.21 9.81
N THR A 6 10.61 -1.97 9.44
CA THR A 6 10.01 -1.32 8.27
C THR A 6 11.07 -1.21 7.18
N PRO A 7 10.80 -1.64 5.93
CA PRO A 7 11.80 -1.53 4.89
C PRO A 7 11.98 -0.05 4.55
N SER A 8 13.06 0.54 5.07
CA SER A 8 13.60 1.80 4.56
C SER A 8 14.01 1.67 3.11
N TYR A 9 14.18 0.44 2.61
CA TYR A 9 14.57 0.12 1.25
C TYR A 9 13.42 -0.61 0.56
N PRO A 10 12.50 0.09 -0.13
CA PRO A 10 11.54 -0.57 -0.98
C PRO A 10 12.25 -1.28 -2.15
N PRO A 11 11.60 -2.26 -2.80
CA PRO A 11 12.11 -2.88 -4.01
C PRO A 11 12.53 -1.85 -5.07
N THR A 12 13.54 -2.19 -5.86
CA THR A 12 13.94 -1.34 -6.99
C THR A 12 12.80 -1.22 -8.00
N ARG A 13 12.79 -0.14 -8.78
CA ARG A 13 11.86 0.05 -9.91
C ARG A 13 12.05 -0.99 -11.03
N ASN A 14 13.20 -1.63 -11.08
CA ASN A 14 13.47 -2.66 -12.06
C ASN A 14 12.85 -3.99 -11.59
N PRO A 15 12.30 -4.81 -12.51
CA PRO A 15 11.79 -6.12 -12.17
C PRO A 15 12.87 -6.96 -11.45
N LEU A 16 12.61 -7.30 -10.20
CA LEU A 16 13.33 -8.25 -9.37
C LEU A 16 13.05 -9.70 -9.80
N GLY A 17 12.00 -9.92 -10.62
CA GLY A 17 11.57 -11.24 -11.07
C GLY A 17 10.80 -12.03 -10.02
N ASN A 18 10.52 -11.40 -8.87
CA ASN A 18 9.72 -11.94 -7.76
C ASN A 18 8.55 -11.02 -7.38
N GLU A 19 8.27 -10.00 -8.20
CA GLU A 19 7.06 -9.20 -8.08
C GLU A 19 5.87 -10.13 -8.21
N GLN A 20 5.02 -10.14 -7.19
CA GLN A 20 3.68 -10.67 -7.39
C GLN A 20 2.97 -9.67 -8.30
N ASN A 21 2.72 -10.09 -9.55
CA ASN A 21 1.77 -9.37 -10.40
C ASN A 21 0.50 -9.13 -9.57
N LYS A 22 -0.16 -7.98 -9.77
CA LYS A 22 -1.60 -7.87 -9.48
C LYS A 22 -2.35 -8.74 -10.49
N ASN A 23 -2.04 -10.04 -10.52
CA ASN A 23 -2.86 -11.01 -11.21
C ASN A 23 -3.99 -11.31 -10.23
N ILE A 24 -4.87 -10.32 -10.06
CA ILE A 24 -6.21 -10.61 -9.56
C ILE A 24 -6.87 -11.25 -10.76
N PRO A 25 -7.12 -12.56 -10.75
CA PRO A 25 -7.61 -13.22 -11.93
C PRO A 25 -9.03 -12.71 -12.22
N GLY A 26 -9.19 -11.93 -13.30
CA GLY A 26 -10.48 -11.64 -13.94
C GLY A 26 -11.09 -12.86 -14.64
N ASN A 27 -10.67 -14.06 -14.26
CA ASN A 27 -11.19 -15.32 -14.78
C ASN A 27 -11.56 -16.19 -13.58
N TRP A 28 -12.86 -16.46 -13.44
CA TRP A 28 -13.47 -17.35 -12.44
C TRP A 28 -12.87 -18.76 -12.38
N LEU A 29 -11.98 -19.13 -13.32
CA LEU A 29 -11.22 -20.38 -13.34
C LEU A 29 -9.94 -20.34 -12.50
N ALA A 30 -9.38 -19.16 -12.22
CA ALA A 30 -8.19 -19.03 -11.39
C ALA A 30 -8.60 -18.68 -9.95
N LYS A 31 -8.50 -19.68 -9.08
CA LYS A 31 -8.79 -19.54 -7.64
C LYS A 31 -7.66 -18.71 -7.00
N SER A 32 -7.95 -17.50 -6.55
CA SER A 32 -7.07 -16.82 -5.60
C SER A 32 -7.24 -17.45 -4.21
N ASP A 33 -6.19 -17.42 -3.40
CA ASP A 33 -6.34 -17.72 -1.98
C ASP A 33 -7.28 -16.69 -1.32
N PRO A 34 -8.14 -17.13 -0.39
CA PRO A 34 -8.98 -16.21 0.35
C PRO A 34 -8.14 -15.30 1.24
N LEU A 35 -8.62 -14.09 1.47
CA LEU A 35 -8.04 -13.18 2.46
C LEU A 35 -8.64 -13.44 3.83
N THR A 36 -7.86 -13.21 4.88
CA THR A 36 -8.30 -13.35 6.26
C THR A 36 -8.49 -11.98 6.88
N ARG A 37 -9.69 -11.67 7.37
CA ARG A 37 -9.93 -10.38 8.03
C ARG A 37 -9.07 -10.28 9.30
N GLY A 38 -8.29 -9.23 9.38
CA GLY A 38 -7.51 -8.89 10.55
C GLY A 38 -8.34 -8.23 11.65
N LYS A 39 -7.78 -8.18 12.86
CA LYS A 39 -8.39 -7.46 13.98
C LYS A 39 -8.63 -5.98 13.60
N PRO A 40 -9.88 -5.48 13.66
CA PRO A 40 -10.20 -4.10 13.34
C PRO A 40 -9.35 -3.11 14.14
N GLY A 41 -8.89 -2.04 13.48
CA GLY A 41 -8.04 -1.00 14.09
C GLY A 41 -6.58 -1.41 14.32
N VAL A 42 -6.27 -2.69 14.59
CA VAL A 42 -4.90 -3.17 14.81
C VAL A 42 -4.21 -3.48 13.49
N ILE A 43 -4.72 -4.47 12.75
CA ILE A 43 -4.07 -4.96 11.53
C ILE A 43 -4.02 -3.87 10.44
N ASN A 44 -5.06 -3.04 10.36
CA ASN A 44 -5.07 -1.89 9.47
C ASN A 44 -3.94 -0.90 9.78
N THR A 45 -3.74 -0.58 11.06
CA THR A 45 -2.66 0.33 11.49
C THR A 45 -1.30 -0.28 11.19
N GLU A 46 -1.11 -1.56 11.51
CA GLU A 46 0.15 -2.26 11.23
C GLU A 46 0.46 -2.28 9.74
N ASN A 47 -0.46 -2.76 8.90
CA ASN A 47 -0.26 -2.80 7.45
C ASN A 47 0.02 -1.41 6.87
N ARG A 48 -0.72 -0.39 7.31
CA ARG A 48 -0.50 1.00 6.86
C ARG A 48 0.90 1.53 7.19
N LEU A 49 1.53 1.10 8.28
CA LEU A 49 2.89 1.47 8.63
C LEU A 49 3.95 0.75 7.79
N HIS A 50 3.65 -0.43 7.26
CA HIS A 50 4.54 -1.11 6.30
C HIS A 50 4.37 -0.60 4.86
N PHE A 51 3.26 0.06 4.58
CA PHE A 51 2.90 0.60 3.26
C PHE A 51 3.14 2.12 3.10
N SER A 52 2.97 2.90 4.16
CA SER A 52 2.99 4.37 4.11
C SER A 52 3.50 4.95 5.42
N ARG A 53 3.79 6.25 5.42
CA ARG A 53 4.22 6.98 6.64
C ARG A 53 5.52 6.47 7.24
N ILE A 54 6.41 5.98 6.39
CA ILE A 54 7.78 5.58 6.73
C ILE A 54 8.78 6.34 5.86
N GLU A 55 10.02 6.40 6.31
CA GLU A 55 11.13 6.85 5.48
C GLU A 55 11.38 5.85 4.36
N MET A 56 11.68 6.35 3.16
CA MET A 56 11.98 5.53 1.99
C MET A 56 13.27 6.01 1.32
N HIS A 57 14.28 5.14 1.31
CA HIS A 57 15.56 5.24 0.62
C HIS A 57 15.51 4.30 -0.57
N MET A 58 15.48 4.84 -1.78
CA MET A 58 15.03 4.10 -2.96
C MET A 58 16.11 4.11 -4.05
N ASP A 59 16.32 2.96 -4.70
CA ASP A 59 17.30 2.79 -5.79
C ASP A 59 18.74 3.20 -5.41
N VAL A 60 19.23 2.69 -4.27
CA VAL A 60 20.55 2.99 -3.70
C VAL A 60 21.68 2.74 -4.69
N GLY A 61 22.57 3.72 -4.86
CA GLY A 61 23.73 3.60 -5.76
C GLY A 61 23.42 3.86 -7.23
N THR A 62 22.24 4.40 -7.55
CA THR A 62 21.89 4.85 -8.91
C THR A 62 21.92 6.38 -9.01
N PRO A 63 22.13 6.96 -10.21
CA PRO A 63 22.03 8.41 -10.39
C PRO A 63 20.64 8.99 -10.14
N GLN A 64 19.60 8.14 -10.05
CA GLN A 64 18.20 8.52 -9.80
C GLN A 64 17.76 8.19 -8.37
N GLU A 65 18.70 7.94 -7.46
CA GLU A 65 18.43 7.65 -6.06
C GLU A 65 17.51 8.72 -5.45
N LYS A 66 16.47 8.26 -4.75
CA LYS A 66 15.47 9.13 -4.13
C LYS A 66 15.38 8.87 -2.64
N HIS A 67 15.46 9.95 -1.88
CA HIS A 67 15.32 9.94 -0.43
C HIS A 67 14.04 10.66 -0.04
N LEU A 68 12.98 9.90 0.25
CA LEU A 68 11.76 10.43 0.84
C LEU A 68 11.88 10.24 2.36
N LEU A 69 12.55 11.20 2.99
CA LEU A 69 12.79 11.20 4.44
C LEU A 69 11.66 11.93 5.17
N ILE A 70 11.46 11.59 6.44
CA ILE A 70 10.54 12.31 7.33
C ILE A 70 11.39 13.28 8.14
N PRO A 71 11.39 14.59 7.82
CA PRO A 71 12.21 15.53 8.56
C PRO A 71 11.72 15.61 10.02
N PRO A 72 12.62 15.64 11.01
CA PRO A 72 12.26 15.72 12.44
C PRO A 72 11.29 16.87 12.74
N GLU A 73 11.48 18.01 12.06
CA GLU A 73 10.69 19.22 12.21
C GLU A 73 9.34 19.20 11.45
N ARG A 74 9.12 18.20 10.59
CA ARG A 74 7.90 18.07 9.77
C ARG A 74 7.35 16.65 9.74
N PRO A 75 6.93 16.08 10.89
CA PRO A 75 6.37 14.73 10.96
C PRO A 75 5.09 14.57 10.10
N ARG A 76 4.36 15.66 9.81
CA ARG A 76 3.23 15.65 8.89
C ARG A 76 3.61 15.23 7.46
N HIS A 77 4.88 15.34 7.07
CA HIS A 77 5.36 14.87 5.77
C HIS A 77 5.22 13.35 5.60
N ALA A 78 5.22 12.57 6.70
CA ALA A 78 5.03 11.13 6.66
C ALA A 78 3.73 10.73 5.93
N PHE A 79 2.64 11.48 6.11
CA PHE A 79 1.37 11.23 5.42
C PHE A 79 1.45 11.32 3.90
N SER A 80 2.47 12.01 3.40
CA SER A 80 2.72 12.13 1.97
C SER A 80 3.56 11.00 1.41
N ILE A 81 4.17 10.13 2.21
CA ILE A 81 5.04 9.05 1.74
C ILE A 81 4.25 7.75 1.60
N ASN A 82 4.26 7.15 0.40
CA ASN A 82 3.70 5.83 0.10
C ASN A 82 4.31 5.25 -1.17
N TYR A 83 4.15 3.93 -1.37
CA TYR A 83 4.69 3.21 -2.53
C TYR A 83 4.17 3.70 -3.88
N CYS A 84 2.93 4.19 -4.00
CA CYS A 84 2.43 4.66 -5.29
C CYS A 84 3.10 5.94 -5.75
N LYS A 85 3.48 6.85 -4.85
CA LYS A 85 4.26 8.03 -5.24
C LYS A 85 5.66 7.68 -5.72
N TYR A 86 6.17 6.53 -5.29
CA TYR A 86 7.43 5.99 -5.77
C TYR A 86 7.31 5.29 -7.13
N TYR A 87 6.39 4.34 -7.29
CA TYR A 87 6.22 3.57 -8.54
C TYR A 87 5.46 4.31 -9.63
N MET A 88 4.55 5.21 -9.25
CA MET A 88 3.65 5.94 -10.15
C MET A 88 3.67 7.46 -9.89
N PRO A 89 4.84 8.13 -9.79
CA PRO A 89 4.92 9.57 -9.49
C PRO A 89 4.13 10.44 -10.48
N GLN A 90 4.05 10.03 -11.74
CA GLN A 90 3.29 10.67 -12.81
C GLN A 90 1.78 10.71 -12.57
N LYS A 91 1.27 9.91 -11.63
CA LYS A 91 -0.15 9.92 -11.22
C LYS A 91 -0.41 10.92 -10.09
N TYR A 92 0.61 11.63 -9.61
CA TYR A 92 0.50 12.65 -8.56
C TYR A 92 0.87 14.03 -9.11
N PRO A 93 0.46 15.11 -8.43
CA PRO A 93 0.94 16.44 -8.78
C PRO A 93 2.47 16.50 -8.68
N ALA A 94 3.08 17.31 -9.55
CA ALA A 94 4.52 17.52 -9.52
C ALA A 94 4.96 18.01 -8.12
N PRO A 95 6.08 17.50 -7.58
CA PRO A 95 6.61 17.99 -6.33
C PRO A 95 7.01 19.46 -6.47
N PHE A 96 6.57 20.28 -5.52
CA PHE A 96 6.94 21.70 -5.41
C PHE A 96 7.92 21.97 -4.26
N ARG A 97 8.34 20.91 -3.56
CA ARG A 97 9.22 20.97 -2.39
C ARG A 97 10.62 20.51 -2.78
N ALA A 98 11.62 21.01 -2.06
CA ALA A 98 13.02 20.61 -2.22
C ALA A 98 13.26 19.11 -1.95
N ASP A 99 12.41 18.48 -1.14
CA ASP A 99 12.46 17.03 -0.84
C ASP A 99 11.97 16.15 -2.02
N GLY A 100 11.46 16.74 -3.10
CA GLY A 100 10.98 16.00 -4.27
C GLY A 100 9.74 15.14 -4.00
N LEU A 101 9.11 15.27 -2.82
CA LEU A 101 7.97 14.44 -2.42
C LEU A 101 6.68 15.01 -3.03
N PRO A 102 5.98 14.26 -3.91
CA PRO A 102 4.70 14.72 -4.46
C PRO A 102 3.72 15.02 -3.33
N PRO A 103 2.94 16.12 -3.41
CA PRO A 103 1.91 16.38 -2.43
C PRO A 103 0.80 15.33 -2.49
N GLY A 104 -0.12 15.37 -1.53
CA GLY A 104 -1.44 14.73 -1.71
C GLY A 104 -2.15 15.31 -2.94
N GLY A 105 -3.18 14.63 -3.42
CA GLY A 105 -3.89 15.07 -4.61
C GLY A 105 -5.14 14.26 -4.86
N PRO A 106 -5.68 14.31 -6.10
CA PRO A 106 -6.92 13.61 -6.44
C PRO A 106 -6.76 12.09 -6.43
N ASN A 107 -5.53 11.58 -6.37
CA ASN A 107 -5.23 10.16 -6.32
C ASN A 107 -4.69 9.73 -4.96
N SER A 108 -5.07 8.53 -4.54
CA SER A 108 -4.56 7.82 -3.38
C SER A 108 -3.95 6.49 -3.79
N CYS A 109 -3.13 5.91 -2.91
CA CYS A 109 -2.53 4.60 -3.15
C CYS A 109 -3.47 3.51 -2.63
N ASP A 110 -3.99 2.69 -3.53
CA ASP A 110 -4.71 1.45 -3.23
C ASP A 110 -3.71 0.31 -3.06
N GLU A 111 -4.00 -0.61 -2.14
CA GLU A 111 -3.16 -1.78 -1.83
C GLU A 111 -3.97 -3.08 -1.85
N TYR A 112 -3.37 -4.13 -2.39
CA TYR A 112 -3.90 -5.49 -2.34
C TYR A 112 -2.77 -6.48 -1.99
N PRO A 113 -2.95 -7.37 -0.99
CA PRO A 113 -4.14 -7.54 -0.14
C PRO A 113 -4.46 -6.32 0.74
N PHE A 114 -5.72 -6.16 1.14
CA PHE A 114 -6.20 -4.95 1.80
C PHE A 114 -5.54 -4.72 3.17
N ALA A 115 -5.40 -3.46 3.58
CA ALA A 115 -4.96 -3.05 4.93
C ALA A 115 -5.67 -3.82 6.05
N ALA A 116 -6.94 -4.15 5.86
CA ALA A 116 -7.78 -4.81 6.85
C ALA A 116 -7.57 -6.34 6.93
N THR A 117 -6.59 -6.90 6.21
CA THR A 117 -6.37 -8.36 6.11
C THR A 117 -5.02 -8.78 6.69
N LEU A 118 -4.93 -10.03 7.16
CA LEU A 118 -3.69 -10.58 7.71
C LEU A 118 -2.60 -10.71 6.64
N GLU A 119 -2.99 -10.83 5.38
CA GLU A 119 -2.12 -10.95 4.20
C GLU A 119 -1.65 -9.58 3.67
N GLY A 120 -2.05 -8.48 4.31
CA GLY A 120 -1.67 -7.13 3.91
C GLY A 120 -0.17 -6.83 4.02
N ALA A 121 0.21 -5.56 3.78
CA ALA A 121 1.59 -5.14 3.55
C ALA A 121 2.63 -5.65 4.56
N LYS A 122 2.26 -5.78 5.86
CA LYS A 122 3.16 -6.30 6.90
C LYS A 122 3.55 -7.77 6.64
N ALA A 123 2.56 -8.61 6.33
CA ALA A 123 2.79 -10.03 6.08
C ALA A 123 3.38 -10.28 4.68
N ALA A 124 2.94 -9.50 3.69
CA ALA A 124 3.45 -9.57 2.34
C ALA A 124 4.91 -9.12 2.20
N LYS A 125 5.47 -8.40 3.19
CA LYS A 125 6.89 -7.98 3.23
C LYS A 125 7.40 -7.42 1.89
N VAL A 126 6.64 -6.49 1.28
CA VAL A 126 6.83 -5.87 -0.05
C VAL A 126 6.22 -6.60 -1.27
N HIS A 127 5.75 -7.83 -1.12
CA HIS A 127 5.06 -8.58 -2.18
C HIS A 127 3.56 -8.30 -2.19
N PHE A 128 3.19 -7.03 -2.34
CA PHE A 128 1.81 -6.59 -2.46
C PHE A 128 1.67 -5.67 -3.66
N SER A 129 0.48 -5.65 -4.24
CA SER A 129 0.21 -4.77 -5.35
C SER A 129 -0.21 -3.39 -4.88
N VAL A 130 0.27 -2.37 -5.58
CA VAL A 130 -0.16 -0.99 -5.37
C VAL A 130 -0.66 -0.37 -6.67
N ARG A 131 -1.70 0.47 -6.59
CA ARG A 131 -2.20 1.24 -7.74
C ARG A 131 -2.59 2.65 -7.29
N ALA A 132 -2.14 3.67 -8.03
CA ALA A 132 -2.67 5.01 -7.87
C ALA A 132 -4.07 5.09 -8.49
N VAL A 133 -5.07 5.35 -7.66
CA VAL A 133 -6.49 5.42 -8.03
C VAL A 133 -7.11 6.72 -7.53
N ASN A 134 -8.25 7.13 -8.08
CA ASN A 134 -8.96 8.30 -7.60
C ASN A 134 -9.30 8.16 -6.10
N ALA A 135 -9.00 9.19 -5.31
CA ALA A 135 -9.11 9.18 -3.85
C ALA A 135 -10.56 9.06 -3.37
N ALA A 136 -11.52 9.64 -4.10
CA ALA A 136 -12.93 9.52 -3.75
C ALA A 136 -13.42 8.08 -3.98
N HIS A 137 -13.04 7.47 -5.11
CA HIS A 137 -13.39 6.07 -5.40
C HIS A 137 -12.73 5.11 -4.40
N ASN A 138 -11.46 5.32 -4.07
CA ASN A 138 -10.76 4.49 -3.08
C ASN A 138 -11.41 4.60 -1.68
N SER A 139 -11.83 5.82 -1.31
CA SER A 139 -12.52 6.04 -0.03
C SER A 139 -13.91 5.40 -0.01
N LEU A 140 -14.62 5.40 -1.14
CA LEU A 140 -15.90 4.73 -1.28
C LEU A 140 -15.74 3.21 -1.19
N GLN A 141 -14.76 2.64 -1.90
CA GLN A 141 -14.45 1.21 -1.84
C GLN A 141 -14.07 0.78 -0.41
N GLY A 142 -13.27 1.57 0.30
CA GLY A 142 -12.95 1.32 1.70
C GLY A 142 -14.19 1.22 2.60
N ARG A 143 -15.16 2.14 2.41
CA ARG A 143 -16.45 2.08 3.12
C ARG A 143 -17.28 0.86 2.72
N MET A 144 -17.32 0.52 1.43
CA MET A 144 -18.02 -0.67 0.95
C MET A 144 -17.43 -1.95 1.55
N LEU A 145 -16.11 -2.02 1.71
CA LEU A 145 -15.45 -3.14 2.37
C LEU A 145 -15.82 -3.24 3.86
N GLU A 146 -15.90 -2.11 4.56
CA GLU A 146 -16.38 -2.05 5.95
C GLU A 146 -17.85 -2.49 6.08
N THR A 147 -18.70 -2.06 5.15
CA THR A 147 -20.10 -2.51 5.04
C THR A 147 -20.17 -4.02 4.79
N PHE A 148 -19.41 -4.55 3.84
CA PHE A 148 -19.33 -5.99 3.58
C PHE A 148 -18.97 -6.78 4.85
N PHE A 149 -17.94 -6.35 5.58
CA PHE A 149 -17.55 -6.99 6.82
C PHE A 149 -18.64 -7.00 7.89
N THR A 150 -19.53 -6.01 7.85
CA THR A 150 -20.64 -5.86 8.79
C THR A 150 -21.82 -6.73 8.36
N ASP A 151 -22.25 -6.61 7.10
CA ASP A 151 -23.42 -7.30 6.55
C ASP A 151 -23.24 -8.82 6.54
N PHE A 152 -22.04 -9.28 6.18
CA PHE A 152 -21.70 -10.71 6.12
C PHE A 152 -21.09 -11.25 7.41
N ARG A 153 -20.98 -10.40 8.46
CA ARG A 153 -20.39 -10.76 9.76
C ARG A 153 -19.02 -11.42 9.65
N ALA A 154 -18.25 -11.10 8.61
CA ALA A 154 -16.90 -11.61 8.45
C ALA A 154 -16.02 -10.90 9.47
N GLY A 155 -15.88 -11.45 10.69
CA GLY A 155 -15.11 -10.93 11.81
C GLY A 155 -13.61 -11.27 11.74
N GLU A 156 -12.87 -10.93 12.81
CA GLU A 156 -11.46 -11.29 12.92
C GLU A 156 -11.25 -12.80 12.70
N GLY A 157 -10.27 -13.15 11.86
CA GLY A 157 -9.94 -14.54 11.52
C GLY A 157 -10.86 -15.18 10.48
N ASN A 158 -11.96 -14.55 10.07
CA ASN A 158 -12.79 -15.08 9.00
C ASN A 158 -12.14 -14.87 7.64
N ARG A 159 -12.29 -15.91 6.80
CA ARG A 159 -11.81 -15.92 5.42
C ARG A 159 -12.90 -15.45 4.47
N PHE A 160 -12.52 -14.66 3.47
CA PHE A 160 -13.42 -14.18 2.43
C PHE A 160 -12.70 -14.12 1.09
N TRP A 161 -13.46 -14.27 0.02
CA TRP A 161 -12.97 -14.10 -1.34
C TRP A 161 -13.29 -12.70 -1.83
N VAL A 162 -12.40 -12.15 -2.65
CA VAL A 162 -12.59 -10.87 -3.31
C VAL A 162 -12.87 -11.14 -4.77
N LEU A 163 -14.04 -10.72 -5.25
CA LEU A 163 -14.34 -10.66 -6.66
C LEU A 163 -14.00 -9.26 -7.17
N THR A 164 -13.27 -9.18 -8.26
CA THR A 164 -13.10 -7.93 -9.00
C THR A 164 -13.57 -8.14 -10.43
N GLU A 165 -14.47 -7.27 -10.88
CA GLU A 165 -14.86 -7.19 -12.29
C GLU A 165 -13.89 -6.27 -13.03
N ASP A 166 -13.70 -6.52 -14.34
CA ASP A 166 -12.83 -5.75 -15.23
C ASP A 166 -13.30 -4.29 -15.43
#